data_AF-A0A356KTM3-F1
#
_entry.id   AF-A0A356KTM3-F1
#
_cell.length_a   1.000
_cell.length_b   1.000
_cell.length_c   1.000
_cell.angle_alpha   90.00
_cell.angle_beta   90.00
_cell.angle_gamma   90.00
#
_symmetry.space_group_name_H-M   'P 1'
#
loop_
_entity.id
_entity.type
_entity.pdbx_description
1 polymer ?
#
loop_
_entity_poly.entity_id
_entity_poly.type
_entity_poly.pdbx_seq_one_letter_code
_entity_poly.pdbx_strand_id
1 'polypeptide(L)' 'MFETAEIGQRVGKKEFKTRLPALREALLMAQVQIREAGIPVLILFAGVDGAGKGGVTNKLNEWLDPRYM' A
#
# COMPACT_ATOMS: atom_id res chain seq x y z
N MET A 1 5.91 -10.77 -20.77
CA MET A 1 4.81 -10.29 -19.88
C MET A 1 5.29 -10.06 -18.44
N PHE A 2 6.09 -10.95 -17.85
CA PHE A 2 6.66 -10.74 -16.50
C PHE A 2 8.02 -10.02 -16.50
N GLU A 3 8.63 -9.78 -17.67
CA GLU A 3 9.96 -9.19 -17.78
C GLU A 3 10.08 -7.83 -17.06
N THR A 4 9.00 -7.05 -17.03
CA THR A 4 8.97 -5.76 -16.32
C THR A 4 9.04 -5.89 -14.79
N ALA A 5 8.51 -6.98 -14.24
CA ALA A 5 8.54 -7.24 -12.80
C ALA A 5 9.91 -7.77 -12.33
N GLU A 6 10.73 -8.27 -13.25
CA GLU A 6 12.04 -8.88 -12.97
C GLU A 6 13.21 -7.88 -13.04
N ILE A 7 12.94 -6.59 -13.35
CA ILE A 7 13.95 -5.53 -13.51
C ILE A 7 14.63 -5.16 -12.17
N GLY A 8 14.33 -5.86 -11.08
CA GLY A 8 15.01 -5.67 -9.79
C GLY A 8 14.76 -4.30 -9.17
N GLN A 9 13.58 -3.72 -9.42
CA GLN A 9 13.17 -2.41 -8.92
C GLN A 9 13.36 -2.31 -7.41
N ARG A 10 14.10 -1.30 -6.97
CA ARG A 10 14.44 -1.07 -5.57
C ARG A 10 14.37 0.40 -5.24
N VAL A 11 13.72 0.71 -4.12
CA VAL A 11 13.76 2.04 -3.51
C VAL A 11 14.81 2.02 -2.41
N GLY A 12 15.75 2.97 -2.44
CA GLY A 12 16.79 3.07 -1.42
C GLY A 12 16.22 3.38 -0.04
N LYS A 13 16.84 2.88 1.04
CA LYS A 13 16.34 3.09 2.43
C LYS A 13 16.12 4.56 2.78
N LYS A 14 17.05 5.44 2.36
CA LYS A 14 16.95 6.89 2.60
C LYS A 14 15.74 7.47 1.87
N GLU A 15 15.62 7.18 0.58
CA GLU A 15 14.50 7.65 -0.26
C GLU A 15 13.16 7.16 0.28
N PHE A 16 13.07 5.87 0.65
CA PHE A 16 11.87 5.30 1.25
C PHE A 16 11.46 6.07 2.51
N LYS A 17 12.40 6.30 3.44
CA LYS A 17 12.14 7.05 4.68
C LYS A 17 11.72 8.50 4.41
N THR A 18 12.27 9.13 3.38
CA THR A 18 11.90 10.49 2.98
C THR A 18 10.48 10.56 2.39
N ARG A 19 10.09 9.56 1.58
CA ARG A 19 8.77 9.53 0.91
C ARG A 19 7.64 9.01 1.78
N LEU A 20 7.96 8.19 2.79
CA LEU A 20 6.98 7.50 3.62
C LEU A 20 5.97 8.42 4.33
N PRO A 21 6.36 9.54 4.97
CA PRO A 21 5.41 10.37 5.70
C PRO A 21 4.30 10.93 4.80
N ALA A 22 4.69 11.54 3.67
CA ALA A 22 3.74 12.10 2.70
C ALA A 22 2.80 11.03 2.11
N LEU A 23 3.33 9.82 1.85
CA LEU A 23 2.51 8.71 1.37
C LEU A 23 1.47 8.26 2.41
N ARG A 24 1.86 8.16 3.68
CA ARG A 24 0.94 7.75 4.76
C ARG A 24 -0.17 8.78 4.97
N GLU A 25 0.17 10.07 4.95
CA GLU A 25 -0.81 11.14 5.04
C GLU A 25 -1.81 11.08 3.88
N ALA A 26 -1.32 10.93 2.65
CA ALA A 26 -2.17 10.81 1.47
C ALA A 26 -3.10 9.58 1.54
N LEU A 27 -2.62 8.44 2.05
CA LEU A 27 -3.42 7.23 2.22
C LEU A 27 -4.55 7.44 3.24
N LEU A 28 -4.28 8.09 4.37
CA LEU A 28 -5.30 8.41 5.37
C LEU A 28 -6.35 9.39 4.82
N MET A 29 -5.92 10.41 4.09
CA MET A 29 -6.84 11.36 3.44
C MET A 29 -7.73 10.67 2.41
N ALA A 30 -7.16 9.76 1.61
CA ALA A 30 -7.95 8.95 0.67
C ALA A 30 -8.98 8.08 1.42
N GLN A 31 -8.61 7.47 2.55
CA GLN A 31 -9.53 6.68 3.36
C GLN A 31 -10.71 7.51 3.88
N VAL A 32 -10.45 8.75 4.33
CA VAL A 32 -11.52 9.69 4.74
C VAL A 32 -12.44 10.02 3.58
N GLN A 33 -11.88 10.35 2.41
CA GLN A 33 -12.66 10.68 1.21
C GLN A 33 -13.54 9.51 0.75
N ILE A 34 -13.01 8.28 0.76
CA ILE A 34 -13.75 7.07 0.42
C ILE A 34 -14.93 6.88 1.37
N ARG A 35 -14.69 7.09 2.69
CA ARG A 35 -15.72 6.99 3.71
C ARG A 35 -16.81 8.05 3.52
N GLU A 36 -16.44 9.31 3.28
CA GLU A 36 -17.39 10.40 3.05
C GLU A 36 -18.22 10.18 1.77
N ALA A 37 -17.61 9.61 0.74
CA ALA A 37 -18.29 9.26 -0.50
C ALA A 37 -19.22 8.04 -0.36
N GLY A 38 -19.08 7.24 0.71
CA GLY A 38 -19.86 6.01 0.92
C GLY A 38 -19.56 4.92 -0.12
N ILE A 39 -18.38 4.94 -0.74
CA ILE A 39 -18.00 4.01 -1.81
C ILE A 39 -17.22 2.83 -1.22
N PRO A 40 -17.63 1.57 -1.44
CA PRO A 40 -16.86 0.42 -1.02
C PRO A 40 -15.61 0.24 -1.90
N VAL A 41 -14.48 -0.11 -1.28
CA VAL A 41 -13.21 -0.39 -1.99
C VAL A 41 -12.71 -1.78 -1.63
N LEU A 42 -12.43 -2.60 -2.64
CA LEU A 42 -11.85 -3.93 -2.50
C LEU A 42 -10.48 -3.99 -3.17
N ILE A 43 -9.46 -4.45 -2.43
CA ILE A 43 -8.09 -4.59 -2.94
C ILE A 43 -7.70 -6.08 -2.90
N LEU A 44 -7.42 -6.67 -4.06
CA LEU A 44 -6.98 -8.06 -4.19
C LEU A 44 -5.45 -8.15 -4.28
N PHE A 45 -4.81 -8.82 -3.33
CA PHE A 45 -3.38 -9.11 -3.36
C PHE A 45 -3.14 -10.52 -3.92
N ALA A 46 -2.66 -10.62 -5.16
CA ALA A 46 -2.34 -11.88 -5.83
C ALA A 46 -0.86 -11.95 -6.25
N GLY A 47 -0.35 -13.17 -6.47
CA GLY A 47 1.04 -13.40 -6.88
C GLY A 47 1.63 -14.66 -6.26
N VAL A 48 2.87 -14.98 -6.62
CA VAL A 48 3.57 -16.19 -6.15
C VAL A 48 3.86 -16.15 -4.64
N ASP A 49 4.08 -17.31 -4.06
CA ASP A 49 4.49 -17.42 -2.66
C ASP A 49 5.85 -16.75 -2.43
N GLY A 50 6.00 -16.08 -1.29
CA GLY A 50 7.20 -15.29 -0.99
C GLY A 50 7.27 -13.93 -1.69
N ALA A 51 6.34 -13.56 -2.58
CA ALA A 51 6.34 -12.26 -3.26
C ALA A 51 6.09 -11.03 -2.35
N GLY A 52 5.93 -11.24 -1.03
CA GLY A 52 5.75 -10.15 -0.06
C GLY A 52 4.31 -9.65 0.12
N LYS A 53 3.31 -10.33 -0.44
CA LYS A 53 1.88 -9.97 -0.35
C LYS A 53 1.43 -9.64 1.07
N GLY A 54 1.65 -10.57 2.01
CA GLY A 54 1.27 -10.38 3.42
C GLY A 54 2.02 -9.23 4.11
N GLY A 55 3.28 -8.99 3.74
CA GLY A 55 4.05 -7.86 4.26
C GLY A 55 3.49 -6.51 3.81
N VAL A 56 2.96 -6.43 2.59
CA VAL A 56 2.27 -5.23 2.08
C VAL A 56 0.93 -5.05 2.79
N THR A 57 0.13 -6.12 2.91
CA THR A 57 -1.16 -6.07 3.60
C THR A 57 -1.02 -5.64 5.06
N ASN A 58 -0.04 -6.19 5.79
CA ASN A 58 0.22 -5.80 7.18
C ASN A 58 0.62 -4.31 7.29
N LYS A 59 1.47 -3.81 6.39
CA LYS A 59 1.84 -2.39 6.38
C LYS A 59 0.64 -1.48 6.13
N LEU A 60 -0.27 -1.87 5.24
CA LEU A 60 -1.48 -1.08 4.99
C LEU A 60 -2.40 -1.08 6.22
N ASN A 61 -2.58 -2.24 6.88
CA ASN A 61 -3.32 -2.33 8.15
C ASN A 61 -2.68 -1.48 9.26
N GLU A 62 -1.36 -1.35 9.29
CA GLU A 62 -0.66 -0.49 10.26
C GLU A 62 -0.81 1.01 9.96
N TRP A 63 -0.98 1.40 8.70
CA TRP A 63 -0.93 2.81 8.28
C TRP A 63 -2.32 3.43 8.12
N LEU A 64 -3.32 2.63 7.77
CA LEU A 64 -4.71 3.04 7.65
C LEU A 64 -5.44 2.88 8.99
N ASP A 65 -6.58 3.54 9.15
CA ASP A 65 -7.42 3.39 10.33
C ASP A 65 -8.19 2.05 10.25
N PRO A 66 -7.93 1.08 11.15
CA PRO A 66 -8.54 -0.24 11.10
C PRO A 66 -10.05 -0.23 11.38
N ARG A 67 -10.61 0.88 11.90
CA ARG A 67 -12.06 1.01 12.13
C ARG A 67 -12.84 1.16 10.83
N TYR A 68 -12.15 1.50 9.74
CA TYR A 68 -12.73 1.77 8.42
C TYR A 68 -12.09 0.86 7.34
N MET A 69 -11.61 -0.32 7.74
CA MET A 69 -11.13 -1.38 6.86
C MET A 69 -12.13 -2.52 6.73
#